data_AF-A0A661H254-F1
#
_entry.id   AF-A0A661H254-F1
#
_cell.length_a   1.000
_cell.length_b   1.000
_cell.length_c   1.000
_cell.angle_alpha   90.00
_cell.angle_beta   90.00
_cell.angle_gamma   90.00
#
_symmetry.space_group_name_H-M   'P 1'
#
loop_
_entity.id
_entity.type
_entity.pdbx_description
1 polymer ?
#
loop_
_entity_poly.entity_id
_entity_poly.type
_entity_poly.pdbx_seq_one_letter_code
_entity_poly.pdbx_strand_id
1 'polypeptide(L)'
;MIPRDYITEWRNQAPWVDDAQVEQDLVISRALIDIFSNKILHDALAFRGGTALFKLYLPAARYSEDIDLVQVKAVPAGSVMAALREVLDPWLGKPKYKQTNARITFKYRFQSEDGQPLRLKIEINTREHFAVAGFKDVLFTVDSRWYTGSCSILSYELNELLGTKLRALYQRKKGRDLFDLAIALDVKDANPEKIIAVFYAYMQHGGHMVTKKQFEDNIAAKLQDNNFASDIGPLLAAGYEWDLNAMSEKVNNSLISLLNG
;
A
#
# COMPACT_ATOMS: atom_id res chain seq x y z
N MET A 1 -20.00 -9.51 -8.78
CA MET A 1 -20.93 -9.06 -7.75
C MET A 1 -20.85 -10.06 -6.62
N ILE A 2 -20.43 -9.62 -5.44
CA ILE A 2 -20.28 -10.48 -4.27
C ILE A 2 -21.58 -10.39 -3.46
N PRO A 3 -22.30 -11.50 -3.23
CA PRO A 3 -23.53 -11.48 -2.44
C PRO A 3 -23.38 -10.74 -1.10
N ARG A 4 -24.41 -9.99 -0.73
CA ARG A 4 -24.44 -9.14 0.49
C ARG A 4 -24.06 -9.86 1.77
N ASP A 5 -24.48 -11.12 1.92
CA ASP A 5 -24.15 -11.93 3.08
C ASP A 5 -22.66 -12.31 3.14
N TYR A 6 -21.99 -12.47 2.00
CA TYR A 6 -20.55 -12.73 1.92
C TYR A 6 -19.75 -11.45 2.22
N ILE A 7 -20.25 -10.29 1.80
CA ILE A 7 -19.70 -8.99 2.20
C ILE A 7 -19.80 -8.81 3.73
N THR A 8 -20.95 -9.14 4.30
CA THR A 8 -21.19 -9.04 5.75
C THR A 8 -20.23 -9.93 6.55
N GLU A 9 -19.96 -11.14 6.06
CA GLU A 9 -18.96 -12.05 6.65
C GLU A 9 -17.55 -11.46 6.57
N TRP A 10 -17.15 -10.93 5.41
CA TRP A 10 -15.81 -10.39 5.19
C TRP A 10 -15.50 -9.15 6.04
N ARG A 11 -16.53 -8.44 6.51
CA ARG A 11 -16.40 -7.29 7.41
C ARG A 11 -15.62 -7.60 8.70
N ASN A 12 -15.58 -8.86 9.12
CA ASN A 12 -14.76 -9.29 10.25
C ASN A 12 -13.25 -9.15 9.99
N GLN A 13 -12.83 -9.27 8.73
CA GLN A 13 -11.43 -9.08 8.30
C GLN A 13 -11.18 -7.64 7.82
N ALA A 14 -12.20 -7.03 7.22
CA ALA A 14 -12.17 -5.71 6.61
C ALA A 14 -13.26 -4.82 7.21
N PRO A 15 -13.07 -4.23 8.41
CA PRO A 15 -14.10 -3.52 9.17
C PRO A 15 -14.34 -2.10 8.63
N TRP A 16 -14.47 -1.95 7.32
CA TRP A 16 -14.69 -0.68 6.65
C TRP A 16 -16.13 -0.20 6.83
N VAL A 17 -16.35 1.11 6.93
CA VAL A 17 -17.69 1.66 7.22
C VAL A 17 -18.66 1.34 6.08
N ASP A 18 -18.24 1.50 4.83
CA ASP A 18 -19.05 1.28 3.63
C ASP A 18 -18.93 -0.17 3.12
N ASP A 19 -20.05 -0.81 2.81
CA ASP A 19 -20.07 -2.17 2.24
C ASP A 19 -19.35 -2.27 0.89
N ALA A 20 -19.37 -1.21 0.10
CA ALA A 20 -18.64 -1.18 -1.17
C ALA A 20 -17.12 -1.23 -0.94
N GLN A 21 -16.62 -0.69 0.19
CA GLN A 21 -15.22 -0.81 0.59
C GLN A 21 -14.90 -2.23 1.06
N VAL A 22 -15.83 -2.89 1.78
CA VAL A 22 -15.69 -4.30 2.19
C VAL A 22 -15.64 -5.22 0.97
N GLU A 23 -16.52 -5.01 -0.01
CA GLU A 23 -16.51 -5.76 -1.28
C GLU A 23 -15.21 -5.52 -2.04
N GLN A 24 -14.77 -4.26 -2.19
CA GLN A 24 -13.50 -3.93 -2.84
C GLN A 24 -12.32 -4.63 -2.13
N ASP A 25 -12.29 -4.64 -0.80
CA ASP A 25 -11.23 -5.28 -0.05
C ASP A 25 -11.14 -6.79 -0.31
N LEU A 26 -12.28 -7.47 -0.41
CA LEU A 26 -12.33 -8.89 -0.78
C LEU A 26 -11.86 -9.13 -2.22
N VAL A 27 -12.24 -8.25 -3.16
CA VAL A 27 -11.72 -8.25 -4.54
C VAL A 27 -10.21 -8.06 -4.58
N ILE A 28 -9.66 -7.12 -3.82
CA ILE A 28 -8.21 -6.89 -3.70
C ILE A 28 -7.53 -8.15 -3.15
N SER A 29 -8.10 -8.76 -2.12
CA SER A 29 -7.54 -9.93 -1.45
C SER A 29 -7.47 -11.13 -2.41
N ARG A 30 -8.54 -11.41 -3.15
CA ARG A 30 -8.52 -12.43 -4.21
C ARG A 30 -7.51 -12.09 -5.31
N ALA A 31 -7.49 -10.84 -5.78
CA ALA A 31 -6.56 -10.43 -6.83
C ALA A 31 -5.09 -10.62 -6.40
N LEU A 32 -4.75 -10.37 -5.13
CA LEU A 32 -3.43 -10.65 -4.60
C LEU A 32 -3.10 -12.15 -4.65
N ILE A 33 -4.03 -13.03 -4.27
CA ILE A 33 -3.82 -14.49 -4.38
C ILE A 33 -3.62 -14.89 -5.85
N ASP A 34 -4.48 -14.42 -6.77
CA ASP A 34 -4.40 -14.76 -8.19
C ASP A 34 -3.07 -14.27 -8.83
N ILE A 35 -2.61 -13.07 -8.46
CA ILE A 35 -1.34 -12.50 -8.91
C ILE A 35 -0.17 -13.34 -8.40
N PHE A 36 -0.08 -13.58 -7.09
CA PHE A 36 1.10 -14.18 -6.48
C PHE A 36 1.11 -15.72 -6.51
N SER A 37 -0.01 -16.37 -6.86
CA SER A 37 -0.04 -17.80 -7.18
C SER A 37 0.52 -18.10 -8.58
N ASN A 38 0.60 -17.10 -9.47
CA ASN A 38 1.21 -17.25 -10.78
C ASN A 38 2.73 -17.09 -10.69
N LYS A 39 3.48 -18.13 -11.05
CA LYS A 39 4.94 -18.15 -10.96
C LYS A 39 5.64 -17.00 -11.70
N ILE A 40 5.16 -16.62 -12.88
CA ILE A 40 5.77 -15.53 -13.68
C ILE A 40 5.62 -14.20 -12.92
N LEU A 41 4.44 -13.95 -12.35
CA LEU A 41 4.16 -12.73 -11.61
C LEU A 41 4.90 -12.71 -10.26
N HIS A 42 4.86 -13.81 -9.51
CA HIS A 42 5.57 -13.97 -8.25
C HIS A 42 7.07 -13.67 -8.38
N ASP A 43 7.72 -14.25 -9.39
CA ASP A 43 9.17 -14.06 -9.60
C ASP A 43 9.53 -12.67 -10.14
N ALA A 44 8.55 -11.92 -10.65
CA ALA A 44 8.77 -10.66 -11.34
C ALA A 44 8.29 -9.42 -10.55
N LEU A 45 7.38 -9.58 -9.59
CA LEU A 45 6.71 -8.48 -8.90
C LEU A 45 6.84 -8.59 -7.39
N ALA A 46 7.06 -7.45 -6.73
CA ALA A 46 6.97 -7.32 -5.28
C ALA A 46 5.84 -6.36 -4.89
N PHE A 47 5.03 -6.73 -3.90
CA PHE A 47 3.93 -5.91 -3.37
C PHE A 47 4.44 -4.84 -2.41
N ARG A 48 3.93 -3.61 -2.54
CA ARG A 48 4.33 -2.47 -1.70
C ARG A 48 3.17 -1.50 -1.45
N GLY A 49 3.48 -0.39 -0.78
CA GLY A 49 2.56 0.71 -0.57
C GLY A 49 1.69 0.52 0.68
N GLY A 50 0.64 1.35 0.79
CA GLY A 50 -0.23 1.32 1.97
C GLY A 50 -1.04 0.02 2.08
N THR A 51 -1.49 -0.51 0.95
CA THR A 51 -2.25 -1.76 0.92
C THR A 51 -1.38 -2.94 1.36
N ALA A 52 -0.12 -3.03 0.92
CA ALA A 52 0.81 -4.06 1.41
C ALA A 52 1.08 -3.93 2.91
N LEU A 53 1.27 -2.71 3.41
CA LEU A 53 1.51 -2.47 4.83
C LEU A 53 0.38 -3.02 5.71
N PHE A 54 -0.88 -2.73 5.37
CA PHE A 54 -2.05 -3.18 6.15
C PHE A 54 -2.52 -4.61 5.83
N LYS A 55 -2.19 -5.16 4.66
CA LYS A 55 -2.54 -6.56 4.34
C LYS A 55 -1.55 -7.56 4.93
N LEU A 56 -0.28 -7.18 5.05
CA LEU A 56 0.79 -8.11 5.40
C LEU A 56 1.35 -7.93 6.82
N TYR A 57 1.27 -6.73 7.39
CA TYR A 57 2.02 -6.42 8.63
C TYR A 57 1.22 -5.71 9.72
N LEU A 58 0.19 -4.93 9.38
CA LEU A 58 -0.56 -4.12 10.34
C LEU A 58 -2.05 -4.51 10.35
N PRO A 59 -2.78 -4.29 11.45
CA PRO A 59 -4.23 -4.37 11.46
C PRO A 59 -4.86 -3.34 10.50
N ALA A 60 -6.05 -3.64 9.98
CA ALA A 60 -6.80 -2.80 9.05
C ALA A 60 -7.25 -1.46 9.68
N ALA A 61 -6.35 -0.46 9.73
CA ALA A 61 -6.59 0.83 10.39
C ALA A 61 -7.26 1.88 9.50
N ARG A 62 -6.98 1.82 8.19
CA ARG A 62 -7.65 2.66 7.18
C ARG A 62 -7.77 1.94 5.85
N TYR A 63 -8.80 2.29 5.11
CA TYR A 63 -9.09 1.77 3.79
C TYR A 63 -8.02 2.22 2.77
N SER A 64 -7.65 1.29 1.88
CA SER A 64 -6.70 1.48 0.78
C SER A 64 -7.09 0.55 -0.36
N GLU A 65 -7.22 1.10 -1.57
CA GLU A 65 -7.86 0.38 -2.69
C GLU A 65 -6.95 0.02 -3.87
N ASP A 66 -5.73 0.57 -3.90
CA ASP A 66 -4.76 0.37 -4.98
C ASP A 66 -3.83 -0.81 -4.66
N ILE A 67 -3.49 -1.62 -5.67
CA ILE A 67 -2.40 -2.60 -5.61
C ILE A 67 -1.16 -1.98 -6.25
N ASP A 68 -0.19 -1.58 -5.43
CA ASP A 68 1.09 -1.03 -5.87
C ASP A 68 2.17 -2.13 -5.90
N LEU A 69 2.78 -2.33 -7.07
CA LEU A 69 3.77 -3.37 -7.34
C LEU A 69 5.07 -2.74 -7.86
N VAL A 70 6.18 -3.44 -7.65
CA VAL A 70 7.48 -3.11 -8.23
C VAL A 70 7.95 -4.29 -9.02
N GLN A 71 8.44 -4.04 -10.23
CA GLN A 71 9.13 -5.06 -10.97
C GLN A 71 10.50 -5.32 -10.31
N VAL A 72 10.79 -6.55 -9.91
CA VAL A 72 12.02 -6.83 -9.12
C VAL A 72 13.29 -6.88 -9.97
N LYS A 73 13.17 -7.03 -11.29
CA LYS A 73 14.29 -7.07 -12.24
C LYS A 73 14.05 -6.16 -13.44
N ALA A 74 15.12 -5.56 -13.95
CA ALA A 74 15.10 -4.69 -15.13
C ALA A 74 14.97 -5.48 -16.43
N VAL A 75 13.80 -6.10 -16.65
CA VAL A 75 13.49 -6.89 -17.87
C VAL A 75 12.24 -6.34 -18.56
N PRO A 76 12.00 -6.63 -19.85
CA PRO A 76 10.75 -6.22 -20.49
C PRO A 76 9.52 -6.76 -19.76
N ALA A 77 8.53 -5.90 -19.49
CA ALA A 77 7.32 -6.25 -18.76
C ALA A 77 6.26 -7.02 -19.59
N GLY A 78 6.60 -7.44 -20.83
CA GLY A 78 5.67 -8.10 -21.76
C GLY A 78 4.99 -9.33 -21.16
N SER A 79 5.79 -10.26 -20.61
CA SER A 79 5.29 -11.47 -19.95
C SER A 79 4.47 -11.16 -18.70
N VAL A 80 4.89 -10.17 -17.92
CA VAL A 80 4.17 -9.71 -16.72
C VAL A 80 2.78 -9.18 -17.09
N MET A 81 2.68 -8.36 -18.14
CA MET A 81 1.39 -7.85 -18.61
C MET A 81 0.47 -8.96 -19.15
N ALA A 82 1.03 -9.94 -19.86
CA ALA A 82 0.26 -11.07 -20.36
C ALA A 82 -0.28 -11.93 -19.21
N ALA A 83 0.57 -12.27 -18.24
CA ALA A 83 0.19 -13.06 -17.08
C ALA A 83 -0.83 -12.33 -16.18
N LEU A 84 -0.71 -11.00 -16.00
CA LEU A 84 -1.73 -10.23 -15.27
C LEU A 84 -3.11 -10.32 -15.90
N ARG A 85 -3.18 -10.28 -17.24
CA ARG A 85 -4.45 -10.44 -17.97
C ARG A 85 -4.99 -11.85 -17.84
N GLU A 86 -4.11 -12.84 -17.96
CA GLU A 86 -4.46 -14.26 -17.82
C GLU A 86 -5.15 -14.54 -16.49
N VAL A 87 -4.63 -14.01 -15.38
CA VAL A 87 -5.17 -14.32 -14.04
C VAL A 87 -6.34 -13.43 -13.61
N LEU A 88 -6.45 -12.20 -14.14
CA LEU A 88 -7.46 -11.23 -13.69
C LEU A 88 -8.61 -11.02 -14.68
N ASP A 89 -8.35 -10.97 -15.99
CA ASP A 89 -9.38 -10.72 -17.00
C ASP A 89 -10.55 -11.74 -16.93
N PRO A 90 -10.36 -13.04 -16.59
CA PRO A 90 -11.46 -14.00 -16.52
C PRO A 90 -12.60 -13.63 -15.58
N TRP A 91 -12.32 -12.89 -14.50
CA TRP A 91 -13.33 -12.57 -13.48
C TRP A 91 -13.52 -11.06 -13.23
N LEU A 92 -12.55 -10.23 -13.62
CA LEU A 92 -12.67 -8.76 -13.59
C LEU A 92 -13.01 -8.14 -14.95
N GLY A 93 -12.98 -8.94 -16.02
CA GLY A 93 -13.18 -8.48 -17.39
C GLY A 93 -11.99 -7.68 -17.93
N LYS A 94 -12.18 -7.00 -19.07
CA LYS A 94 -11.09 -6.29 -19.75
C LYS A 94 -10.74 -4.96 -19.04
N PRO A 95 -9.47 -4.72 -18.69
CA PRO A 95 -9.05 -3.48 -18.04
C PRO A 95 -8.80 -2.35 -19.05
N LYS A 96 -8.91 -1.11 -18.58
CA LYS A 96 -8.21 0.01 -19.23
C LYS A 96 -6.73 -0.07 -18.86
N TYR A 97 -5.86 0.08 -19.85
CA TYR A 97 -4.41 -0.05 -19.71
C TYR A 97 -3.67 1.23 -20.10
N LYS A 98 -2.61 1.58 -19.37
CA LYS A 98 -1.69 2.67 -19.72
C LYS A 98 -0.26 2.29 -19.37
N GLN A 99 0.67 2.52 -20.31
CA GLN A 99 2.10 2.42 -20.10
C GLN A 99 2.76 3.79 -20.21
N THR A 100 3.72 4.07 -19.34
CA THR A 100 4.68 5.16 -19.48
C THR A 100 6.09 4.58 -19.39
N ASN A 101 7.11 5.44 -19.52
CA ASN A 101 8.50 5.01 -19.42
C ASN A 101 8.88 4.38 -18.06
N ALA A 102 8.10 4.62 -17.00
CA ALA A 102 8.42 4.16 -15.64
C ALA A 102 7.29 3.40 -14.95
N ARG A 103 6.14 3.26 -15.60
CA ARG A 103 4.93 2.78 -14.95
C ARG A 103 4.00 2.07 -15.89
N ILE A 104 3.39 1.02 -15.38
CA ILE A 104 2.33 0.25 -16.02
C ILE A 104 1.11 0.33 -15.13
N THR A 105 -0.07 0.62 -15.69
CA THR A 105 -1.30 0.74 -14.91
C THR A 105 -2.44 0.00 -15.57
N PHE A 106 -3.09 -0.87 -14.80
CA PHE A 106 -4.33 -1.54 -15.16
C PHE A 106 -5.47 -1.00 -14.29
N LYS A 107 -6.63 -0.75 -14.90
CA LYS A 107 -7.85 -0.30 -14.23
C LYS A 107 -9.00 -1.21 -14.64
N TYR A 108 -9.37 -2.12 -13.76
CA TYR A 108 -10.56 -2.96 -13.89
C TYR A 108 -11.76 -2.23 -13.28
N ARG A 109 -12.90 -2.27 -13.95
CA ARG A 109 -14.14 -1.64 -13.47
C ARG A 109 -15.20 -2.71 -13.31
N PHE A 110 -15.90 -2.66 -12.19
CA PHE A 110 -16.99 -3.58 -11.88
C PHE A 110 -18.05 -2.84 -11.06
N GLN A 111 -19.20 -3.47 -10.89
CA GLN A 111 -20.27 -2.93 -10.04
C GLN A 111 -20.21 -3.66 -8.69
N SER A 112 -20.40 -2.91 -7.60
CA SER A 112 -20.69 -3.49 -6.30
C SER A 112 -22.04 -4.21 -6.30
N GLU A 113 -22.31 -4.96 -5.24
CA GLU A 113 -23.63 -5.55 -4.96
C GLU A 113 -24.75 -4.51 -5.01
N ASP A 114 -24.53 -3.32 -4.43
CA ASP A 114 -25.50 -2.22 -4.42
C ASP A 114 -25.51 -1.37 -5.71
N GLY A 115 -24.82 -1.82 -6.77
CA GLY A 115 -24.77 -1.13 -8.06
C GLY A 115 -23.89 0.12 -8.11
N GLN A 116 -23.02 0.33 -7.12
CA GLN A 116 -22.04 1.40 -7.13
C GLN A 116 -20.85 1.03 -8.03
N PRO A 117 -20.35 1.95 -8.88
CA PRO A 117 -19.22 1.66 -9.75
C PRO A 117 -17.91 1.62 -8.96
N LEU A 118 -17.30 0.44 -8.89
CA LEU A 118 -16.01 0.19 -8.25
C LEU A 118 -14.88 0.06 -9.28
N ARG A 119 -13.64 0.19 -8.79
CA ARG A 119 -12.44 0.09 -9.63
C ARG A 119 -11.28 -0.52 -8.87
N LEU A 120 -10.75 -1.62 -9.38
CA LEU A 120 -9.44 -2.13 -8.96
C LEU A 120 -8.35 -1.50 -9.84
N LYS A 121 -7.42 -0.78 -9.20
CA LYS A 121 -6.24 -0.23 -9.86
C LYS A 121 -5.00 -1.03 -9.45
N ILE A 122 -4.28 -1.49 -10.46
CA ILE A 122 -2.98 -2.14 -10.29
C ILE A 122 -1.94 -1.23 -10.94
N GLU A 123 -0.93 -0.85 -10.18
CA GLU A 123 0.15 0.02 -10.61
C GLU A 123 1.49 -0.69 -10.42
N ILE A 124 2.30 -0.76 -11.48
CA ILE A 124 3.62 -1.40 -11.44
C ILE A 124 4.68 -0.35 -11.73
N ASN A 125 5.61 -0.14 -10.80
CA ASN A 125 6.83 0.62 -11.02
C ASN A 125 7.85 -0.26 -11.78
N THR A 126 8.32 0.22 -12.94
CA THR A 126 9.24 -0.52 -13.83
C THR A 126 10.64 0.10 -13.87
N ARG A 127 11.03 0.86 -12.84
CA ARG A 127 12.36 1.52 -12.76
C ARG A 127 13.07 1.32 -11.43
N GLU A 128 12.34 1.36 -10.32
CA GLU A 128 12.92 1.23 -8.97
C GLU A 128 13.14 -0.25 -8.61
N HIS A 129 13.99 -0.95 -9.37
CA HIS A 129 14.30 -2.38 -9.21
C HIS A 129 15.27 -2.63 -8.03
N PHE A 130 14.92 -2.12 -6.85
CA PHE A 130 15.81 -2.07 -5.70
C PHE A 130 15.05 -2.34 -4.39
N ALA A 131 15.78 -3.01 -3.48
CA ALA A 131 15.41 -3.20 -2.09
C ALA A 131 16.68 -3.10 -1.22
N VAL A 132 16.59 -2.43 -0.07
CA VAL A 132 17.69 -2.24 0.89
C VAL A 132 17.92 -3.53 1.68
N ALA A 133 16.86 -4.14 2.20
CA ALA A 133 16.90 -5.37 2.98
C ALA A 133 16.63 -6.63 2.13
N GLY A 134 16.37 -6.45 0.84
CA GLY A 134 15.92 -7.51 -0.05
C GLY A 134 14.40 -7.70 -0.02
N PHE A 135 13.93 -8.74 -0.71
CA PHE A 135 12.52 -9.12 -0.74
C PHE A 135 12.27 -10.32 0.17
N LYS A 136 11.07 -10.39 0.72
CA LYS A 136 10.63 -11.47 1.60
C LYS A 136 9.28 -12.00 1.16
N ASP A 137 9.15 -13.31 1.24
CA ASP A 137 7.92 -14.05 1.09
C ASP A 137 7.07 -13.98 2.37
N VAL A 138 5.83 -13.50 2.25
CA VAL A 138 4.87 -13.40 3.35
C VAL A 138 3.65 -14.24 3.03
N LEU A 139 3.32 -15.19 3.90
CA LEU A 139 2.12 -16.00 3.76
C LEU A 139 0.87 -15.10 3.83
N PHE A 140 0.02 -15.21 2.82
CA PHE A 140 -1.26 -14.50 2.74
C PHE A 140 -2.37 -15.49 2.50
N THR A 141 -3.46 -15.38 3.26
CA THR A 141 -4.60 -16.29 3.20
C THR A 141 -5.90 -15.49 3.15
N VAL A 142 -6.82 -15.95 2.33
CA VAL A 142 -8.20 -15.47 2.27
C VAL A 142 -9.09 -16.67 2.56
N ASP A 143 -10.00 -16.52 3.51
CA ASP A 143 -11.02 -17.52 3.80
C ASP A 143 -12.37 -16.81 3.91
N SER A 144 -13.25 -17.07 2.95
CA SER A 144 -14.59 -16.49 2.87
C SER A 144 -15.48 -17.37 2.00
N ARG A 145 -16.80 -17.29 2.18
CA ARG A 145 -17.75 -18.01 1.31
C ARG A 145 -17.65 -17.65 -0.19
N TRP A 146 -17.14 -16.46 -0.52
CA TRP A 146 -16.96 -16.06 -1.92
C TRP A 146 -15.66 -16.61 -2.54
N TYR A 147 -14.60 -16.69 -1.75
CA TYR A 147 -13.27 -17.11 -2.19
C TYR A 147 -12.42 -17.58 -1.01
N THR A 148 -11.77 -18.73 -1.21
CA THR A 148 -10.75 -19.27 -0.29
C THR A 148 -9.48 -19.55 -1.08
N GLY A 149 -8.34 -19.13 -0.55
CA GLY A 149 -7.03 -19.33 -1.19
C GLY A 149 -5.88 -18.90 -0.28
N SER A 150 -4.69 -19.43 -0.56
CA SER A 150 -3.46 -19.02 0.12
C SER A 150 -2.30 -18.99 -0.85
N CYS A 151 -1.38 -18.05 -0.67
CA CYS A 151 -0.14 -17.98 -1.43
C CYS A 151 0.95 -17.30 -0.60
N SER A 152 2.18 -17.39 -1.09
CA SER A 152 3.24 -16.50 -0.63
C SER A 152 3.22 -15.22 -1.46
N ILE A 153 3.24 -14.06 -0.82
CA ILE A 153 3.36 -12.76 -1.48
C ILE A 153 4.79 -12.27 -1.32
N LEU A 154 5.49 -12.09 -2.43
CA LEU A 154 6.78 -11.41 -2.44
C LEU A 154 6.55 -9.92 -2.14
N SER A 155 7.16 -9.42 -1.06
CA SER A 155 7.05 -8.04 -0.61
C SER A 155 8.37 -7.54 -0.01
N TYR A 156 8.38 -6.28 0.41
CA TYR A 156 9.43 -5.69 1.23
C TYR A 156 9.19 -6.03 2.70
N GLU A 157 10.24 -6.00 3.51
CA GLU A 157 10.09 -6.07 4.97
C GLU A 157 9.37 -4.84 5.53
N LEU A 158 8.74 -4.97 6.71
CA LEU A 158 7.99 -3.91 7.39
C LEU A 158 8.77 -2.58 7.44
N ASN A 159 10.00 -2.61 7.96
CA ASN A 159 10.83 -1.41 8.13
C ASN A 159 11.18 -0.74 6.79
N GLU A 160 11.24 -1.52 5.71
CA GLU A 160 11.50 -0.97 4.38
C GLU A 160 10.26 -0.30 3.77
N LEU A 161 9.08 -0.92 3.96
CA LEU A 161 7.81 -0.26 3.63
C LEU A 161 7.66 1.06 4.39
N LEU A 162 8.01 1.09 5.68
CA LEU A 162 7.95 2.30 6.50
C LEU A 162 8.99 3.35 6.10
N GLY A 163 10.23 2.96 5.74
CA GLY A 163 11.23 3.90 5.23
C GLY A 163 10.79 4.57 3.92
N THR A 164 10.19 3.80 3.00
CA THR A 164 9.61 4.40 1.78
C THR A 164 8.35 5.22 2.06
N LYS A 165 7.64 4.93 3.14
CA LYS A 165 6.52 5.74 3.64
C LYS A 165 6.98 7.08 4.19
N LEU A 166 8.08 7.11 4.93
CA LEU A 166 8.70 8.35 5.40
C LEU A 166 9.17 9.21 4.22
N ARG A 167 9.73 8.58 3.18
CA ARG A 167 10.05 9.27 1.91
C ARG A 167 8.80 9.86 1.27
N ALA A 168 7.73 9.08 1.17
CA ALA A 168 6.47 9.54 0.62
C ALA A 168 5.91 10.72 1.45
N LEU A 169 5.91 10.59 2.78
CA LEU A 169 5.51 11.66 3.69
C LEU A 169 6.29 12.93 3.42
N TYR A 170 7.61 12.90 3.21
CA TYR A 170 8.39 14.08 2.86
C TYR A 170 8.01 14.68 1.49
N GLN A 171 7.96 13.84 0.47
CA GLN A 171 7.84 14.28 -0.93
C GLN A 171 6.43 14.70 -1.35
N ARG A 172 5.38 14.24 -0.65
CA ARG A 172 3.99 14.54 -1.01
C ARG A 172 3.21 15.12 0.17
N LYS A 173 2.10 15.78 -0.14
CA LYS A 173 1.15 16.31 0.84
C LYS A 173 -0.04 15.36 0.97
N LYS A 174 0.13 14.29 1.75
CA LYS A 174 -0.95 13.32 2.05
C LYS A 174 -0.89 12.90 3.52
N GLY A 175 -1.91 13.23 4.30
CA GLY A 175 -1.99 12.96 5.74
C GLY A 175 -1.91 11.47 6.05
N ARG A 176 -2.40 10.63 5.13
CA ARG A 176 -2.32 9.16 5.26
C ARG A 176 -0.91 8.58 5.39
N ASP A 177 0.15 9.26 4.92
CA ASP A 177 1.51 8.74 5.19
C ASP A 177 1.92 8.97 6.63
N LEU A 178 1.53 10.11 7.20
CA LEU A 178 1.77 10.41 8.60
C LEU A 178 0.95 9.46 9.49
N PHE A 179 -0.32 9.23 9.16
CA PHE A 179 -1.16 8.23 9.83
C PHE A 179 -0.52 6.85 9.82
N ASP A 180 -0.16 6.34 8.64
CA ASP A 180 0.41 4.99 8.52
C ASP A 180 1.70 4.81 9.32
N LEU A 181 2.57 5.83 9.33
CA LEU A 181 3.78 5.83 10.16
C LEU A 181 3.43 5.83 11.64
N ALA A 182 2.51 6.70 12.08
CA ALA A 182 2.10 6.81 13.47
C ALA A 182 1.50 5.49 13.99
N ILE A 183 0.62 4.85 13.21
CA ILE A 183 0.04 3.54 13.56
C ILE A 183 1.11 2.44 13.59
N ALA A 184 1.99 2.40 12.59
CA ALA A 184 3.01 1.35 12.52
C ALA A 184 4.02 1.42 13.66
N LEU A 185 4.32 2.61 14.18
CA LEU A 185 5.25 2.82 15.30
C LEU A 185 4.76 2.23 16.63
N ASP A 186 3.50 1.79 16.75
CA ASP A 186 3.01 1.04 17.92
C ASP A 186 3.36 -0.46 17.85
N VAL A 187 3.80 -0.95 16.70
CA VAL A 187 4.14 -2.36 16.50
C VAL A 187 5.59 -2.62 16.86
N LYS A 188 5.84 -3.66 17.66
CA LYS A 188 7.16 -4.03 18.19
C LYS A 188 8.25 -4.17 17.11
N ASP A 189 7.88 -4.63 15.92
CA ASP A 189 8.82 -4.90 14.83
C ASP A 189 9.18 -3.64 14.00
N ALA A 190 8.51 -2.50 14.26
CA ALA A 190 8.87 -1.21 13.70
C ALA A 190 10.10 -0.67 14.44
N ASN A 191 11.24 -0.64 13.76
CA ASN A 191 12.52 -0.20 14.29
C ASN A 191 12.90 1.16 13.67
N PRO A 192 12.88 2.25 14.46
CA PRO A 192 13.19 3.60 13.98
C PRO A 192 14.51 3.71 13.22
N GLU A 193 15.60 3.12 13.73
CA GLU A 193 16.92 3.25 13.13
C GLU A 193 16.97 2.60 11.74
N LYS A 194 16.37 1.42 11.57
CA LYS A 194 16.24 0.75 10.26
C LYS A 194 15.36 1.55 9.31
N ILE A 195 14.26 2.12 9.79
CA ILE A 195 13.37 2.96 8.98
C ILE A 195 14.13 4.17 8.43
N ILE A 196 14.93 4.84 9.27
CA ILE A 196 15.76 5.98 8.87
C ILE A 196 16.86 5.57 7.88
N ALA A 197 17.54 4.44 8.13
CA ALA A 197 18.55 3.93 7.20
C ALA A 197 17.96 3.65 5.80
N VAL A 198 16.79 3.01 5.74
CA VAL A 198 16.06 2.78 4.49
C VAL A 198 15.68 4.11 3.84
N PHE A 199 15.09 5.04 4.61
CA PHE A 199 14.71 6.35 4.09
C PHE A 199 15.90 7.04 3.40
N TYR A 200 17.06 7.08 4.04
CA TYR A 200 18.26 7.68 3.46
C TYR A 200 18.74 6.94 2.20
N ALA A 201 18.75 5.61 2.20
CA ALA A 201 19.13 4.83 1.02
C ALA A 201 18.23 5.15 -0.19
N TYR A 202 16.92 5.25 0.01
CA TYR A 202 15.97 5.61 -1.05
C TYR A 202 16.04 7.07 -1.48
N MET A 203 16.39 7.99 -0.58
CA MET A 203 16.60 9.40 -0.91
C MET A 203 17.87 9.59 -1.73
N GLN A 204 18.97 8.96 -1.31
CA GLN A 204 20.25 8.96 -2.02
C GLN A 204 20.10 8.33 -3.41
N HIS A 205 19.40 7.20 -3.53
CA HIS A 205 19.11 6.57 -4.81
C HIS A 205 18.32 7.49 -5.76
N GLY A 206 17.43 8.32 -5.21
CA GLY A 206 16.70 9.34 -5.96
C GLY A 206 17.49 10.63 -6.23
N GLY A 207 18.74 10.74 -5.78
CA GLY A 207 19.55 11.96 -5.91
C GLY A 207 19.10 13.09 -5.00
N HIS A 208 18.43 12.78 -3.89
CA HIS A 208 17.94 13.75 -2.91
C HIS A 208 18.72 13.65 -1.60
N MET A 209 19.04 14.81 -1.03
CA MET A 209 19.55 14.94 0.34
C MET A 209 18.55 15.77 1.14
N VAL A 210 18.24 15.32 2.35
CA VAL A 210 17.31 16.00 3.25
C VAL A 210 17.91 16.05 4.63
N THR A 211 18.01 17.26 5.17
CA THR A 211 18.41 17.48 6.56
C THR A 211 17.21 17.38 7.48
N LYS A 212 17.46 17.17 8.78
CA LYS A 212 16.42 17.20 9.81
C LYS A 212 15.61 18.49 9.75
N LYS A 213 16.29 19.65 9.73
CA LYS A 213 15.63 20.95 9.70
C LYS A 213 14.70 21.10 8.49
N GLN A 214 15.13 20.66 7.30
CA GLN A 214 14.30 20.69 6.09
C GLN A 214 13.05 19.82 6.23
N PHE A 215 13.18 18.65 6.87
CA PHE A 215 12.05 17.76 7.12
C PHE A 215 11.07 18.38 8.14
N GLU A 216 11.57 18.93 9.24
CA GLU A 216 10.76 19.62 10.26
C GLU A 216 9.96 20.78 9.66
N ASP A 217 10.61 21.66 8.87
CA ASP A 217 9.94 22.77 8.19
C ASP A 217 8.88 22.28 7.19
N ASN A 218 9.17 21.17 6.49
CA ASN A 218 8.26 20.53 5.56
C ASN A 218 7.00 19.96 6.27
N ILE A 219 7.16 19.34 7.44
CA ILE A 219 6.04 18.89 8.27
C ILE A 219 5.25 20.07 8.82
N ALA A 220 5.92 21.08 9.39
CA ALA A 220 5.26 22.26 9.92
C ALA A 220 4.37 22.94 8.87
N ALA A 221 4.85 23.07 7.62
CA ALA A 221 4.07 23.60 6.51
C ALA A 221 2.87 22.71 6.13
N LYS A 222 2.98 21.38 6.26
CA LYS A 222 1.89 20.43 5.99
C LYS A 222 0.81 20.46 7.05
N LEU A 223 1.15 20.68 8.31
CA LEU A 223 0.17 20.78 9.40
C LEU A 223 -0.75 22.00 9.24
N GLN A 224 -0.32 23.03 8.51
CA GLN A 224 -1.14 24.20 8.16
C GLN A 224 -1.98 24.01 6.88
N ASP A 225 -1.86 22.87 6.20
CA ASP A 225 -2.54 22.60 4.92
C ASP A 225 -3.84 21.84 5.16
N ASN A 226 -4.98 22.48 4.87
CA ASN A 226 -6.30 21.89 5.08
C ASN A 226 -6.49 20.56 4.32
N ASN A 227 -5.90 20.41 3.13
CA ASN A 227 -6.04 19.17 2.37
C ASN A 227 -5.22 18.04 3.01
N PHE A 228 -4.07 18.35 3.59
CA PHE A 228 -3.29 17.38 4.35
C PHE A 228 -4.02 16.96 5.63
N ALA A 229 -4.62 17.93 6.35
CA ALA A 229 -5.30 17.68 7.61
C ALA A 229 -6.60 16.86 7.48
N SER A 230 -7.29 16.93 6.33
CA SER A 230 -8.63 16.34 6.15
C SER A 230 -8.68 15.11 5.22
N ASP A 231 -7.56 14.65 4.66
CA ASP A 231 -7.58 13.63 3.60
C ASP A 231 -7.89 12.20 4.05
N ILE A 232 -7.86 11.90 5.36
CA ILE A 232 -8.02 10.52 5.84
C ILE A 232 -9.34 10.20 6.54
N GLY A 233 -10.09 11.19 7.02
CA GLY A 233 -11.27 10.97 7.87
C GLY A 233 -12.24 9.91 7.31
N PRO A 234 -12.68 10.02 6.04
CA PRO A 234 -13.56 9.04 5.40
C PRO A 234 -12.95 7.64 5.16
N LEU A 235 -11.64 7.49 5.38
CA LEU A 235 -10.91 6.24 5.13
C LEU A 235 -10.69 5.44 6.41
N LEU A 236 -10.90 6.00 7.60
CA LEU A 236 -10.57 5.31 8.85
C LEU A 236 -11.52 4.14 9.13
N ALA A 237 -10.97 3.04 9.63
CA ALA A 237 -11.77 1.97 10.21
C ALA A 237 -12.38 2.41 11.54
N ALA A 238 -13.45 1.72 11.95
CA ALA A 238 -14.05 1.93 13.25
C ALA A 238 -13.00 1.73 14.38
N GLY A 239 -12.96 2.67 15.33
CA GLY A 239 -12.03 2.64 16.46
C GLY A 239 -10.68 3.31 16.21
N TYR A 240 -10.43 3.85 15.00
CA TYR A 240 -9.26 4.66 14.70
C TYR A 240 -9.63 6.14 14.62
N GLU A 241 -8.78 6.97 15.21
CA GLU A 241 -8.95 8.43 15.23
C GLU A 241 -7.81 9.11 14.47
N TRP A 242 -8.09 10.31 13.95
CA TRP A 242 -7.09 11.17 13.34
C TRP A 242 -6.77 12.36 14.22
N ASP A 243 -5.89 12.14 15.20
CA ASP A 243 -5.26 13.23 15.94
C ASP A 243 -3.99 13.68 15.21
N LEU A 244 -4.15 14.66 14.32
CA LEU A 244 -3.07 15.19 13.50
C LEU A 244 -1.87 15.66 14.34
N ASN A 245 -2.13 16.32 15.48
CA ASN A 245 -1.07 16.88 16.30
C ASN A 245 -0.31 15.77 17.05
N ALA A 246 -1.03 14.87 17.72
CA ALA A 246 -0.41 13.78 18.45
C ALA A 246 0.35 12.82 17.53
N MET A 247 -0.20 12.50 16.36
CA MET A 247 0.48 11.64 15.38
C MET A 247 1.70 12.31 14.76
N SER A 248 1.62 13.62 14.47
CA SER A 248 2.77 14.41 14.03
C SER A 248 3.88 14.43 15.07
N GLU A 249 3.54 14.69 16.34
CA GLU A 249 4.50 14.68 17.45
C GLU A 249 5.16 13.31 17.61
N LYS A 250 4.38 12.24 17.57
CA LYS A 250 4.90 10.86 17.65
C LYS A 250 5.91 10.56 16.54
N VAL A 251 5.58 10.86 15.29
CA VAL A 251 6.47 10.63 14.14
C VAL A 251 7.69 11.53 14.21
N ASN A 252 7.53 12.78 14.69
CA ASN A 252 8.66 13.67 14.92
C ASN A 252 9.63 13.09 15.95
N ASN A 253 9.13 12.71 17.12
CA ASN A 253 9.95 12.22 18.23
C ASN A 253 10.61 10.88 17.91
N SER A 254 9.92 9.99 17.19
CA SER A 254 10.40 8.63 16.93
C SER A 254 11.29 8.52 15.70
N LEU A 255 11.06 9.35 14.66
CA LEU A 255 11.75 9.21 13.36
C LEU A 255 12.50 10.48 12.98
N ILE A 256 11.81 11.62 12.86
CA ILE A 256 12.41 12.84 12.31
C ILE A 256 13.53 13.37 13.23
N SER A 257 13.41 13.16 14.54
CA SER A 257 14.43 13.49 15.54
C SER A 257 15.79 12.83 15.28
N LEU A 258 15.78 11.64 14.64
CA LEU A 258 16.93 10.80 14.30
C LEU A 258 17.58 11.19 12.95
N LEU A 259 17.00 12.11 12.19
CA LEU A 259 17.62 12.61 10.96
C LEU A 259 18.85 13.46 11.30
N ASN A 260 19.83 13.43 10.40
CA ASN A 260 21.06 14.22 10.49
C ASN A 260 20.86 15.67 9.99
N GLY A 261 21.64 16.60 10.55
CA GLY A 261 21.63 18.03 10.17
C GLY A 261 20.40 18.75 10.70
#